data_AF-A0A9D1JN90-F1
#
_entry.id   AF-A0A9D1JN90-F1
#
_cell.length_a   1.000
_cell.length_b   1.000
_cell.length_c   1.000
_cell.angle_alpha   90.00
_cell.angle_beta   90.00
_cell.angle_gamma   90.00
#
_symmetry.space_group_name_H-M   'P 1'
#
loop_
_entity.id
_entity.type
_entity.pdbx_description
1 polymer ?
#
loop_
_entity_poly.entity_id
_entity_poly.type
_entity_poly.pdbx_seq_one_letter_code
_entity_poly.pdbx_strand_id
1 'polypeptide(L)'
;MRLFKRIILNIFKLLFCLYVTFDIPYTHYVFWEQEVTFQMKIYMFVLIILAISNWFVLFSKLKIEIKLALIIITILFGYTANIIPDVKHAFRVERCLDNGICD
;
A
#
# COMPACT_ATOMS: atom_id res chain seq x y z
N MET A 1 -22.56 11.55 -18.56
CA MET A 1 -21.83 11.81 -17.28
C MET A 1 -21.88 10.67 -16.24
N ARG A 2 -23.05 10.09 -15.89
CA ARG A 2 -23.13 9.02 -14.86
C ARG A 2 -22.34 7.74 -15.22
N LEU A 3 -22.36 7.35 -16.49
CA LEU A 3 -21.65 6.16 -16.99
C LEU A 3 -20.12 6.30 -16.84
N PHE A 4 -19.60 7.48 -17.21
CA PHE A 4 -18.18 7.82 -17.09
C PHE A 4 -17.69 7.79 -15.63
N LYS A 5 -18.49 8.37 -14.72
CA LYS A 5 -18.22 8.30 -13.27
C LYS A 5 -18.15 6.87 -12.76
N ARG A 6 -19.00 5.97 -13.24
CA ARG A 6 -19.04 4.56 -12.82
C ARG A 6 -17.85 3.77 -13.37
N ILE A 7 -17.44 4.03 -14.62
CA ILE A 7 -16.25 3.42 -15.24
C ILE A 7 -14.98 3.81 -14.49
N ILE A 8 -14.77 5.10 -14.22
CA ILE A 8 -13.60 5.60 -13.46
C ILE A 8 -13.53 4.93 -12.10
N LEU A 9 -14.66 4.80 -11.40
CA LEU A 9 -14.71 4.20 -10.06
C LEU A 9 -14.38 2.70 -10.09
N ASN A 10 -14.80 1.98 -11.13
CA ASN A 10 -14.45 0.58 -11.32
C ASN A 10 -12.97 0.39 -11.69
N ILE A 11 -12.40 1.25 -12.55
CA ILE A 11 -10.96 1.24 -12.86
C ILE A 11 -10.16 1.52 -11.59
N PHE A 12 -10.56 2.50 -10.77
CA PHE A 12 -9.91 2.78 -9.49
C PHE A 12 -9.95 1.60 -8.53
N LYS A 13 -11.10 0.91 -8.42
CA LYS A 13 -11.20 -0.30 -7.61
C LYS A 13 -10.27 -1.40 -8.11
N LEU A 14 -10.20 -1.61 -9.42
CA LEU A 14 -9.35 -2.63 -10.02
C LEU A 14 -7.86 -2.34 -9.78
N LEU A 15 -7.43 -1.10 -10.03
CA LEU A 15 -6.05 -0.65 -9.79
C LEU A 15 -5.68 -0.77 -8.31
N PHE A 16 -6.58 -0.39 -7.40
CA PHE A 16 -6.34 -0.52 -5.97
C PHE A 16 -6.26 -1.99 -5.52
N CYS A 17 -7.15 -2.85 -6.03
CA CYS A 17 -7.06 -4.29 -5.76
C CYS A 17 -5.74 -4.87 -6.29
N LEU A 18 -5.30 -4.50 -7.50
CA LEU A 18 -4.01 -4.93 -8.03
C LEU A 18 -2.86 -4.45 -7.14
N TYR A 19 -2.86 -3.18 -6.73
CA TYR A 19 -1.86 -2.62 -5.83
C TYR A 19 -1.76 -3.40 -4.51
N VAL A 20 -2.89 -3.63 -3.83
CA VAL A 20 -2.94 -4.38 -2.57
C VAL A 20 -2.49 -5.84 -2.75
N THR A 21 -2.85 -6.47 -3.87
CA THR A 21 -2.53 -7.88 -4.12
C THR A 21 -1.07 -8.09 -4.51
N PHE A 22 -0.42 -7.09 -5.12
CA PHE A 22 1.00 -7.16 -5.45
C PHE A 22 1.90 -6.70 -4.29
N ASP A 23 1.59 -5.58 -3.63
CA ASP A 23 2.47 -5.03 -2.59
C ASP A 23 2.46 -5.87 -1.30
N ILE A 24 1.31 -6.36 -0.84
CA ILE A 24 1.19 -7.01 0.48
C ILE A 24 1.94 -8.36 0.56
N PRO A 25 1.77 -9.32 -0.37
CA PRO A 25 2.46 -10.60 -0.25
C PRO A 25 3.96 -10.51 -0.54
N TYR A 26 4.40 -9.58 -1.40
CA TYR A 26 5.82 -9.41 -1.71
C TYR A 26 6.60 -8.78 -0.55
N THR A 27 6.07 -7.70 0.03
CA THR A 27 6.67 -7.15 1.26
C THR A 27 6.69 -8.19 2.37
N HIS A 28 5.63 -8.98 2.53
CA HIS A 28 5.57 -10.03 3.55
C HIS A 28 6.65 -11.12 3.41
N TYR A 29 7.09 -11.42 2.18
CA TYR A 29 8.17 -12.40 1.93
C TYR A 29 9.53 -11.85 2.40
N VAL A 30 9.86 -10.61 2.04
CA VAL A 30 11.12 -9.97 2.43
C VAL A 30 11.20 -9.70 3.93
N PHE A 31 10.06 -9.40 4.56
CA PHE A 31 9.98 -9.23 6.01
C PHE A 31 10.05 -10.56 6.78
N TRP A 32 9.83 -11.74 6.18
CA TRP A 32 9.95 -13.00 6.92
C TRP A 32 11.39 -13.52 7.00
N GLU A 33 12.23 -13.22 6.00
CA GLU A 33 13.64 -13.64 5.96
C GLU A 33 14.59 -12.71 6.74
N GLN A 34 14.17 -11.48 7.06
CA GLN A 34 14.98 -10.50 7.81
C GLN A 34 14.61 -10.41 9.30
N GLU A 35 15.58 -10.01 10.14
CA GLU A 35 15.30 -9.61 11.53
C GLU A 35 14.40 -8.36 11.55
N VAL A 36 13.09 -8.58 11.64
CA VAL A 36 12.10 -7.51 11.59
C VAL A 36 12.19 -6.63 12.84
N THR A 37 12.66 -5.40 12.66
CA THR A 37 12.70 -4.42 13.75
C THR A 37 11.29 -4.03 14.17
N PHE A 38 11.14 -3.53 15.40
CA PHE A 38 9.84 -3.09 15.91
C PHE A 38 9.20 -1.98 15.06
N GLN A 39 10.02 -1.13 14.44
CA GLN A 39 9.57 -0.06 13.53
C GLN A 39 8.93 -0.64 12.25
N MET A 40 9.55 -1.66 11.66
CA MET A 40 9.00 -2.36 10.49
C MET A 40 7.67 -3.03 10.80
N LYS A 41 7.53 -3.65 11.98
CA LYS A 41 6.26 -4.27 12.43
C LYS A 41 5.14 -3.23 12.53
N ILE A 42 5.41 -2.07 13.13
CA ILE A 42 4.44 -0.98 13.23
C ILE A 42 4.06 -0.47 11.83
N TYR A 43 5.05 -0.26 10.96
CA TYR A 43 4.82 0.22 9.60
C TYR A 43 3.90 -0.74 8.83
N MET A 44 4.21 -2.04 8.84
CA MET A 44 3.40 -3.10 8.22
C MET A 44 1.98 -3.16 8.78
N PHE A 45 1.84 -3.11 10.12
CA PHE A 45 0.54 -3.14 10.76
C PHE A 45 -0.36 -1.96 10.34
N VAL A 46 0.19 -0.75 10.31
CA VAL A 46 -0.54 0.45 9.87
C VAL A 46 -0.87 0.36 8.38
N LEU A 47 0.06 -0.14 7.55
CA LEU A 47 -0.16 -0.34 6.12
C LEU A 47 -1.32 -1.31 5.86
N ILE A 48 -1.36 -2.43 6.59
CA ILE A 48 -2.44 -3.42 6.50
C ILE A 48 -3.78 -2.80 6.92
N ILE A 49 -3.82 -2.05 8.02
CA ILE A 49 -5.03 -1.36 8.47
C ILE A 49 -5.53 -0.39 7.41
N LEU A 50 -4.63 0.40 6.81
CA LEU A 50 -4.97 1.34 5.74
C LEU A 50 -5.47 0.61 4.49
N ALA A 51 -4.84 -0.51 4.11
CA ALA A 51 -5.28 -1.32 2.98
C ALA A 51 -6.69 -1.88 3.20
N ILE A 52 -6.98 -2.46 4.37
CA ILE A 52 -8.31 -2.97 4.73
C ILE A 52 -9.33 -1.84 4.79
N SER A 53 -8.96 -0.70 5.36
CA SER A 53 -9.84 0.46 5.47
C SER A 53 -10.19 1.02 4.10
N ASN A 54 -9.22 1.13 3.18
CA ASN A 54 -9.49 1.52 1.80
C ASN A 54 -10.39 0.50 1.09
N TRP A 55 -10.16 -0.80 1.30
CA TRP A 55 -11.00 -1.84 0.74
C TRP A 55 -12.45 -1.62 1.17
N PHE A 56 -12.70 -1.53 2.48
CA PHE A 56 -14.04 -1.30 3.01
C PHE A 56 -14.69 -0.03 2.46
N VAL A 57 -13.94 1.08 2.44
CA VAL A 57 -14.42 2.40 1.98
C VAL A 57 -14.69 2.43 0.47
N LEU A 58 -13.87 1.76 -0.34
CA LEU A 58 -14.03 1.68 -1.79
C LEU A 58 -15.32 0.94 -2.18
N PHE A 59 -15.66 -0.14 -1.48
CA PHE A 59 -16.87 -0.93 -1.73
C PHE A 59 -18.13 -0.38 -1.03
N SER A 60 -17.96 0.45 0.01
CA SER A 60 -19.08 1.10 0.71
C SER A 60 -19.77 2.18 -0.13
N LYS A 61 -21.06 2.44 0.15
CA LYS A 61 -21.84 3.54 -0.43
C LYS A 61 -21.53 4.90 0.24
N LEU A 62 -20.25 5.20 0.42
CA LEU A 62 -19.78 6.47 0.99
C LEU A 62 -19.60 7.55 -0.08
N LYS A 63 -19.59 8.82 0.36
CA LYS A 63 -19.27 9.97 -0.49
C LYS A 63 -17.88 9.81 -1.11
N ILE A 64 -17.73 10.24 -2.35
CA ILE A 64 -16.47 10.09 -3.10
C ILE A 64 -15.30 10.86 -2.46
N GLU A 65 -15.60 11.96 -1.76
CA GLU A 65 -14.63 12.77 -1.00
C GLU A 65 -13.93 11.93 0.08
N ILE A 66 -14.69 11.11 0.82
CA ILE A 66 -14.15 10.24 1.87
C ILE A 66 -13.25 9.16 1.25
N LYS A 67 -13.65 8.62 0.10
CA LYS A 67 -12.85 7.62 -0.63
C LYS A 67 -11.52 8.20 -1.08
N LEU A 68 -11.54 9.40 -1.65
CA LEU A 68 -10.33 10.10 -2.10
C LEU A 68 -9.41 10.47 -0.93
N ALA A 69 -9.97 10.97 0.17
CA ALA A 69 -9.19 11.31 1.36
C ALA A 69 -8.42 10.09 1.89
N LEU A 70 -9.07 8.93 1.98
CA LEU A 70 -8.43 7.70 2.47
C LEU A 70 -7.30 7.21 1.54
N ILE A 71 -7.52 7.28 0.23
CA ILE A 71 -6.50 6.94 -0.77
C ILE A 71 -5.30 7.88 -0.63
N ILE A 72 -5.53 9.19 -0.53
CA ILE A 72 -4.46 10.19 -0.36
C ILE A 72 -3.67 9.93 0.93
N ILE A 73 -4.36 9.69 2.05
CA ILE A 73 -3.70 9.36 3.34
C ILE A 73 -2.82 8.11 3.19
N THR A 74 -3.28 7.11 2.45
CA THR A 74 -2.55 5.86 2.26
C THR A 74 -1.32 6.05 1.40
N ILE A 75 -1.43 6.83 0.33
CA ILE A 75 -0.29 7.21 -0.52
C ILE A 75 0.74 8.00 0.31
N LEU A 76 0.29 8.99 1.09
CA LEU A 76 1.17 9.77 1.98
C LEU A 76 1.86 8.88 3.02
N PHE A 77 1.15 7.90 3.58
CA PHE A 77 1.74 6.93 4.50
C PHE A 77 2.80 6.06 3.80
N GLY A 78 2.56 5.62 2.56
CA GLY A 78 3.55 4.88 1.77
C GLY A 78 4.87 5.63 1.59
N TYR A 79 4.84 6.96 1.44
CA TYR A 79 6.07 7.77 1.37
C TYR A 79 6.91 7.74 2.65
N THR A 80 6.31 7.42 3.81
CA THR A 80 7.04 7.34 5.08
C THR A 80 8.04 6.18 5.12
N ALA A 81 7.92 5.18 4.23
CA ALA A 81 8.92 4.15 4.02
C ALA A 81 10.33 4.72 3.72
N ASN A 82 10.41 5.89 3.08
CA ASN A 82 11.69 6.52 2.76
C ASN A 82 12.29 7.32 3.93
N ILE A 83 11.49 7.56 4.97
CA ILE A 83 11.86 8.35 6.16
C ILE A 83 12.37 7.43 7.26
N ILE A 84 11.75 6.26 7.41
CA ILE A 84 12.11 5.28 8.44
C ILE A 84 13.30 4.46 7.92
N PRO A 85 14.51 4.58 8.52
CA PRO A 85 15.74 4.00 7.96
C PRO A 85 15.68 2.47 7.83
N ASP A 86 15.14 1.79 8.84
CA ASP A 86 14.93 0.34 8.84
C ASP A 86 14.02 -0.08 7.69
N VAL A 87 12.86 0.57 7.54
CA VAL A 87 11.88 0.27 6.49
C VAL A 87 12.48 0.54 5.11
N LYS A 88 13.20 1.66 4.94
CA LYS A 88 13.91 2.00 3.71
C LYS A 88 14.93 0.92 3.33
N HIS A 89 15.66 0.37 4.30
CA HIS A 89 16.63 -0.69 4.07
C HIS A 89 15.94 -1.98 3.61
N ALA A 90 14.83 -2.38 4.23
CA ALA A 90 14.05 -3.56 3.80
C ALA A 90 13.55 -3.41 2.34
N PHE A 91 12.96 -2.26 1.99
CA PHE A 91 12.53 -1.98 0.61
C PHE A 91 13.70 -1.95 -0.40
N ARG A 92 14.90 -1.57 0.05
CA ARG A 92 16.11 -1.61 -0.79
C ARG A 92 16.57 -3.04 -1.05
N VAL A 93 16.54 -3.90 -0.04
CA VAL A 93 16.86 -5.33 -0.20
C VAL A 93 15.82 -6.02 -1.10
N GLU A 94 14.55 -5.69 -0.95
CA GLU A 94 13.48 -6.16 -1.84
C GLU A 94 13.75 -5.79 -3.30
N ARG A 95 14.06 -4.51 -3.58
CA ARG A 95 14.41 -4.08 -4.95
C ARG A 95 15.68 -4.74 -5.49
N CYS A 96 16.64 -5.03 -4.63
CA CYS A 96 17.85 -5.75 -4.99
C CYS A 96 17.53 -7.20 -5.40
N LEU A 97 16.61 -7.87 -4.71
CA LEU A 97 16.14 -9.21 -5.06
C LEU A 97 15.33 -9.21 -6.37
N ASP A 98 14.45 -8.24 -6.57
CA ASP A 98 13.56 -8.20 -7.74
C ASP A 98 14.25 -7.70 -9.02
N ASN A 99 15.12 -6.70 -8.91
CA ASN A 99 15.69 -6.01 -10.06
C ASN A 99 17.22 -6.13 -10.18
N GLY A 100 17.89 -6.81 -9.24
CA GLY A 100 19.35 -6.95 -9.22
C GLY A 100 20.12 -5.65 -8.95
N ILE A 101 19.43 -4.56 -8.60
CA ILE A 101 20.03 -3.26 -8.30
C ILE A 101 20.23 -3.18 -6.79
N CYS A 102 21.46 -3.43 -6.36
CA CYS A 102 21.87 -3.45 -4.96
C CYS A 102 22.83 -2.29 -4.72
N ASP A 103 22.30 -1.10 -4.45
CA ASP A 103 23.07 0.03 -3.89
C ASP A 103 23.06 0.01 -2.36
#